data_AF-W4VL31-F1
#
_entry.id   AF-W4VL31-F1
#
_cell.length_a   1.000
_cell.length_b   1.000
_cell.length_c   1.000
_cell.angle_alpha   90.00
_cell.angle_beta   90.00
_cell.angle_gamma   90.00
#
_symmetry.space_group_name_H-M   'P 1'
#
loop_
_entity.id
_entity.type
_entity.pdbx_description
1 polymer ?
#
loop_
_entity_poly.entity_id
_entity_poly.type
_entity_poly.pdbx_seq_one_letter_code
_entity_poly.pdbx_strand_id
1 'polypeptide(L)'
;MKIEVMKTVLLLFLVSLSLLLTLGIWNYQGDYETSGSDQATYSTLNGTEATKKELIQPSQLVIHEQEALMGFSDKQAELSVFNDILEWSLYDFEMIPENEEFKKDEKEKMIEIIFPASIPSYLIKELFHTDDSMLIDSQFNRIYLIADKNLTNRQIIFDNKNQDGIDIRASIQNISQVAEYFDRLGLVHDFTPLLSIEVNNQNKFYIPNQPNINGKKFRYQTFNLDSTDFQTVFFPKPANIVSSPNFDGGG
;
A
#
# COMPACT_ATOMS: atom_id res chain seq x y z
N MET A 1 -34.68 13.14 79.38
CA MET A 1 -34.81 14.20 78.35
C MET A 1 -33.58 14.39 77.46
N LYS A 2 -32.33 14.37 77.93
CA LYS A 2 -31.14 14.55 77.05
C LYS A 2 -30.89 13.38 76.06
N ILE A 3 -31.17 12.14 76.46
CA ILE A 3 -30.95 10.94 75.64
C ILE A 3 -31.98 10.80 74.52
N GLU A 4 -33.23 11.22 74.74
CA GLU A 4 -34.27 11.20 73.70
C GLU A 4 -33.97 12.20 72.59
N VAL A 5 -33.54 13.42 72.95
CA VAL A 5 -33.15 14.43 71.96
C VAL A 5 -31.96 13.95 71.11
N MET A 6 -30.97 13.28 71.71
CA MET A 6 -29.84 12.71 70.98
C MET A 6 -30.26 11.62 69.98
N LYS A 7 -31.21 10.76 70.36
CA LYS A 7 -31.77 9.74 69.45
C LYS A 7 -32.48 10.38 68.26
N THR A 8 -33.26 11.43 68.50
CA THR A 8 -33.97 12.15 67.43
C THR A 8 -33.01 12.87 66.48
N VAL A 9 -31.98 13.53 67.01
CA VAL A 9 -30.96 14.23 66.19
C VAL A 9 -30.15 13.24 65.35
N LEU A 10 -29.75 12.10 65.93
CA LEU A 10 -29.05 11.04 65.21
C LEU A 10 -29.91 10.47 64.08
N LEU A 11 -31.19 10.25 64.35
CA LEU A 11 -32.13 9.71 63.36
C LEU A 11 -32.34 10.71 62.20
N LEU A 12 -32.49 12.00 62.50
CA LEU A 12 -32.62 13.04 61.48
C LEU A 12 -31.35 13.15 60.61
N PHE A 13 -30.17 13.04 61.22
CA PHE A 13 -28.90 13.05 60.51
C PHE A 13 -28.79 11.86 59.55
N LEU A 14 -29.13 10.65 60.01
CA LEU A 14 -29.11 9.44 59.17
C LEU A 14 -30.06 9.55 57.98
N VAL A 15 -31.28 10.06 58.20
CA VAL A 15 -32.26 10.27 57.14
C VAL A 15 -31.75 11.29 56.11
N SER A 16 -31.17 12.39 56.58
CA SER A 16 -30.61 13.43 55.70
C SER A 16 -29.44 12.89 54.87
N LEU A 17 -28.55 12.09 55.48
CA LEU A 17 -27.43 11.47 54.79
C LEU A 17 -27.89 10.46 53.74
N SER A 18 -28.92 9.67 54.04
CA SER A 18 -29.54 8.75 53.08
C SER A 18 -30.13 9.48 51.87
N LEU A 19 -30.79 10.61 52.09
CA LEU A 19 -31.36 11.45 51.04
C LEU A 19 -30.26 12.07 50.16
N LEU A 20 -29.19 12.59 50.77
CA LEU A 20 -28.03 13.12 50.04
C LEU A 20 -27.33 12.05 49.20
N LEU A 21 -27.13 10.85 49.75
CA LEU A 21 -26.51 9.75 49.02
C LEU A 21 -27.38 9.29 47.85
N THR A 22 -28.70 9.24 48.07
CA THR A 22 -29.68 8.89 47.02
C THR A 22 -29.64 9.92 45.89
N LEU A 23 -29.62 11.22 46.22
CA LEU A 23 -29.47 12.28 45.22
C LEU A 23 -28.11 12.21 44.52
N GLY A 24 -27.04 11.85 45.25
CA GLY A 24 -25.71 11.63 44.69
C GLY A 24 -25.70 10.53 43.63
N ILE A 25 -26.33 9.38 43.91
CA ILE A 25 -26.45 8.28 42.95
C ILE A 25 -27.37 8.65 41.78
N TRP A 26 -28.47 9.35 42.04
CA TRP A 26 -29.43 9.72 41.00
C TRP A 26 -28.89 10.77 40.03
N ASN A 27 -28.01 11.65 40.52
CA ASN A 27 -27.33 12.67 39.72
C ASN A 27 -25.93 12.22 39.26
N TYR A 28 -25.53 10.98 39.58
CA TYR A 28 -24.30 10.39 39.08
C TYR A 28 -24.51 9.96 37.62
N GLN A 29 -24.25 10.88 36.70
CA GLN A 29 -23.90 10.51 35.32
C GLN A 29 -22.48 9.98 35.34
N GLY A 30 -22.32 8.70 35.66
CA GLY A 30 -21.08 8.01 35.37
C GLY A 30 -20.82 8.07 33.86
N ASP A 31 -19.56 8.20 33.49
CA ASP A 31 -19.07 8.04 32.11
C ASP A 31 -19.21 6.58 31.69
N TYR A 32 -20.45 6.11 31.62
CA TYR A 32 -20.77 4.83 31.01
C TYR A 32 -20.80 5.10 29.52
N GLU A 33 -19.70 4.72 28.84
CA GLU A 33 -19.70 4.63 27.38
C GLU A 33 -21.01 3.96 26.96
N THR A 34 -21.80 4.70 26.18
CA THR A 34 -23.10 4.24 25.74
C THR A 34 -22.89 2.90 25.08
N SER A 35 -23.43 1.83 25.67
CA SER A 35 -23.58 0.54 25.02
C SER A 35 -24.68 0.68 23.95
N GLY A 36 -24.38 1.50 22.95
CA GLY A 36 -25.13 1.64 21.72
C GLY A 36 -24.83 0.41 20.88
N SER A 37 -25.90 -0.33 20.59
CA SER A 37 -25.99 -1.35 19.54
C SER A 37 -24.92 -1.26 18.44
N ASP A 38 -24.13 -2.32 18.27
CA ASP A 38 -23.53 -2.81 17.02
C ASP A 38 -22.94 -1.79 16.03
N GLN A 39 -22.51 -0.63 16.48
CA GLN A 39 -21.71 0.28 15.67
C GLN A 39 -20.38 0.44 16.39
N ALA A 40 -19.38 -0.27 15.87
CA ALA A 40 -17.99 0.03 16.17
C ALA A 40 -17.83 1.54 16.03
N THR A 41 -17.58 2.24 17.13
CA THR A 41 -17.08 3.60 17.08
C THR A 41 -15.79 3.51 16.28
N TYR A 42 -15.83 3.90 15.01
CA TYR A 42 -14.66 3.96 14.15
C TYR A 42 -13.73 4.98 14.79
N SER A 43 -12.84 4.48 15.64
CA SER A 43 -11.73 5.26 16.15
C SER A 43 -10.84 5.52 14.95
N THR A 44 -10.93 6.72 14.40
CA THR A 44 -10.06 7.12 13.30
C THR A 44 -8.71 7.48 13.89
N LEU A 45 -7.72 6.60 13.69
CA LEU A 45 -6.34 7.09 13.62
C LEU A 45 -6.36 8.21 12.59
N ASN A 46 -5.84 9.38 12.95
CA ASN A 46 -5.91 10.62 12.17
C ASN A 46 -5.05 10.52 10.88
N GLY A 47 -5.40 9.57 10.02
CA GLY A 47 -4.73 9.19 8.78
C GLY A 47 -5.66 9.38 7.59
N THR A 48 -5.08 9.34 6.41
CA THR A 48 -5.80 9.48 5.14
C THR A 48 -6.12 8.11 4.56
N GLU A 49 -7.32 7.94 4.02
CA GLU A 49 -7.63 6.77 3.20
C GLU A 49 -6.70 6.73 1.99
N ALA A 50 -6.12 5.56 1.73
CA ALA A 50 -5.25 5.32 0.58
C ALA A 50 -5.90 4.28 -0.32
N THR A 51 -5.90 4.54 -1.62
CA THR A 51 -6.37 3.58 -2.62
C THR A 51 -5.33 2.50 -2.89
N LYS A 52 -5.75 1.35 -3.41
CA LYS A 52 -4.81 0.27 -3.76
C LYS A 52 -3.77 0.71 -4.81
N LYS A 53 -4.17 1.58 -5.75
CA LYS A 53 -3.28 2.18 -6.77
C LYS A 53 -2.16 3.02 -6.13
N GLU A 54 -2.46 3.72 -5.02
CA GLU A 54 -1.47 4.50 -4.29
C GLU A 54 -0.50 3.64 -3.48
N LEU A 55 -0.93 2.44 -3.07
CA LEU A 55 -0.12 1.52 -2.25
C LEU A 55 0.78 0.61 -3.10
N ILE A 56 0.35 0.24 -4.31
CA ILE A 56 1.10 -0.63 -5.21
C ILE A 56 1.96 0.24 -6.12
N GLN A 57 3.17 0.52 -5.67
CA GLN A 57 4.12 1.36 -6.41
C GLN A 57 5.37 0.57 -6.83
N PRO A 58 5.93 0.88 -8.01
CA PRO A 58 7.17 0.28 -8.45
C PRO A 58 8.35 0.82 -7.64
N SER A 59 9.31 -0.06 -7.38
CA SER A 59 10.59 0.33 -6.79
C SER A 59 11.41 1.16 -7.76
N GLN A 60 11.36 0.83 -9.06
CA GLN A 60 12.13 1.49 -10.11
C GLN A 60 11.47 1.33 -11.49
N LEU A 61 11.52 2.39 -12.30
CA LEU A 61 11.28 2.35 -13.75
C LEU A 61 12.62 2.46 -14.49
N VAL A 62 12.82 1.58 -15.46
CA VAL A 62 14.02 1.53 -16.31
C VAL A 62 13.61 1.63 -17.76
N ILE A 63 14.18 2.60 -18.46
CA ILE A 63 14.01 2.78 -19.90
C ILE A 63 15.18 2.10 -20.59
N HIS A 64 14.85 1.20 -21.50
CA HIS A 64 15.79 0.53 -22.39
C HIS A 64 15.65 1.15 -23.77
N GLU A 65 16.70 1.82 -24.23
CA GLU A 65 16.80 2.33 -25.59
C GLU A 65 18.11 1.82 -26.20
N GLN A 66 17.99 0.87 -27.14
CA GLN A 66 19.13 0.16 -27.74
C GLN A 66 20.01 -0.50 -26.66
N GLU A 67 21.25 -0.03 -26.46
CA GLU A 67 22.17 -0.52 -25.42
C GLU A 67 22.17 0.38 -24.16
N ALA A 68 21.44 1.49 -24.18
CA ALA A 68 21.40 2.44 -23.07
C ALA A 68 20.31 2.08 -22.06
N LEU A 69 20.70 2.04 -20.78
CA LEU A 69 19.80 1.90 -19.65
C LEU A 69 19.67 3.25 -18.95
N MET A 70 18.45 3.73 -18.81
CA MET A 70 18.14 5.02 -18.22
C MET A 70 17.11 4.88 -17.11
N GLY A 71 17.34 5.61 -16.02
CA GLY A 71 16.37 5.74 -14.92
C GLY A 71 15.97 7.19 -14.72
N PHE A 72 14.85 7.41 -14.05
CA PHE A 72 14.41 8.74 -13.67
C PHE A 72 15.34 9.34 -12.60
N SER A 73 15.73 10.59 -12.77
CA SER A 73 16.59 11.28 -11.80
C SER A 73 15.81 11.74 -10.56
N ASP A 74 14.50 11.92 -10.71
CA ASP A 74 13.57 12.27 -9.63
C ASP A 74 12.47 11.23 -9.47
N LYS A 75 12.21 10.82 -8.22
CA LYS A 75 11.20 9.82 -7.88
C LYS A 75 9.77 10.36 -8.08
N GLN A 76 9.54 11.68 -7.94
CA GLN A 76 8.21 12.24 -8.20
C GLN A 76 7.87 12.17 -9.69
N ALA A 77 8.84 12.51 -10.56
CA ALA A 77 8.70 12.31 -12.00
C ALA A 77 8.45 10.82 -12.36
N GLU A 78 9.22 9.91 -11.75
CA GLU A 78 9.03 8.46 -11.95
C GLU A 78 7.62 7.99 -11.59
N LEU A 79 7.10 8.42 -10.43
CA LEU A 79 5.75 8.10 -9.97
C LEU A 79 4.66 8.72 -10.85
N SER A 80 4.89 9.94 -11.35
CA SER A 80 3.97 10.58 -12.30
C SER A 80 3.83 9.74 -13.58
N VAL A 81 4.96 9.31 -14.15
CA VAL A 81 4.95 8.49 -15.36
C VAL A 81 4.29 7.13 -15.11
N PHE A 82 4.52 6.52 -13.95
CA PHE A 82 3.83 5.29 -13.57
C PHE A 82 2.31 5.49 -13.47
N ASN A 83 1.85 6.58 -12.85
CA ASN A 83 0.41 6.89 -12.79
C ASN A 83 -0.18 7.09 -14.19
N ASP A 84 0.54 7.77 -15.10
CA ASP A 84 0.09 7.94 -16.48
C ASP A 84 -0.03 6.60 -17.23
N ILE A 85 0.86 5.64 -16.94
CA ILE A 85 0.79 4.27 -17.49
C ILE A 85 -0.43 3.50 -16.97
N LEU A 86 -0.80 3.68 -15.68
CA LEU A 86 -1.97 3.00 -15.09
C LEU A 86 -3.30 3.44 -15.71
N GLU A 87 -3.35 4.61 -16.34
CA GLU A 87 -4.54 5.10 -17.03
C GLU A 87 -4.79 4.38 -18.37
N TRP A 88 -3.82 3.61 -18.87
CA TRP A 88 -3.95 2.93 -20.16
C TRP A 88 -4.91 1.75 -20.10
N SER A 89 -5.71 1.63 -21.14
CA SER A 89 -6.65 0.53 -21.31
C SER A 89 -5.96 -0.68 -21.91
N LEU A 90 -6.01 -1.80 -21.18
CA LEU A 90 -5.45 -3.08 -21.59
C LEU A 90 -6.57 -4.02 -22.07
N TYR A 91 -6.24 -4.89 -23.02
CA TYR A 91 -7.15 -5.90 -23.56
C TYR A 91 -6.37 -7.09 -24.13
N ASP A 92 -7.07 -8.19 -24.45
CA ASP A 92 -6.51 -9.38 -25.10
C ASP A 92 -5.38 -10.02 -24.27
N PHE A 93 -5.73 -10.38 -23.03
CA PHE A 93 -4.81 -11.04 -22.11
C PHE A 93 -4.61 -12.51 -22.48
N GLU A 94 -3.37 -12.90 -22.73
CA GLU A 94 -2.97 -14.25 -23.11
C GLU A 94 -1.83 -14.76 -22.22
N MET A 95 -1.80 -16.06 -21.94
CA MET A 95 -0.63 -16.70 -21.33
C MET A 95 0.48 -16.83 -22.38
N ILE A 96 1.72 -16.53 -22.02
CA ILE A 96 2.87 -16.84 -22.87
C ILE A 96 3.25 -18.30 -22.59
N PRO A 97 3.22 -19.19 -23.60
CA PRO A 97 3.60 -20.58 -23.40
C PRO A 97 5.11 -20.69 -23.17
N GLU A 98 5.53 -21.70 -22.39
CA GLU A 98 6.93 -21.90 -21.95
C GLU A 98 7.95 -22.02 -23.10
N ASN A 99 7.49 -22.38 -24.31
CA ASN A 99 8.30 -22.49 -25.51
C ASN A 99 8.47 -21.16 -26.28
N GLU A 100 7.73 -20.12 -25.90
CA GLU A 100 7.80 -18.77 -26.48
C GLU A 100 8.51 -17.85 -25.48
N GLU A 101 9.85 -17.84 -25.51
CA GLU A 101 10.62 -16.98 -24.63
C GLU A 101 10.51 -15.51 -25.09
N PHE A 102 10.08 -14.62 -24.19
CA PHE A 102 10.10 -13.19 -24.47
C PHE A 102 11.54 -12.66 -24.46
N LYS A 103 12.09 -12.48 -25.66
CA LYS A 103 13.43 -11.93 -25.85
C LYS A 103 13.46 -10.42 -25.66
N LYS A 104 13.65 -10.01 -24.41
CA LYS A 104 13.80 -8.62 -23.95
C LYS A 104 14.89 -7.87 -24.72
N ASP A 105 16.02 -8.55 -24.94
CA ASP A 105 17.23 -7.97 -25.54
C ASP A 105 17.08 -7.67 -27.06
N GLU A 106 16.04 -8.17 -27.72
CA GLU A 106 15.78 -7.91 -29.14
C GLU A 106 14.88 -6.66 -29.37
N LYS A 107 14.44 -5.98 -28.31
CA LYS A 107 13.52 -4.83 -28.41
C LYS A 107 14.28 -3.51 -28.40
N GLU A 108 14.09 -2.70 -29.44
CA GLU A 108 14.80 -1.42 -29.60
C GLU A 108 14.43 -0.38 -28.53
N LYS A 109 13.17 -0.38 -28.08
CA LYS A 109 12.66 0.58 -27.09
C LYS A 109 11.62 -0.07 -26.18
N MET A 110 11.91 -0.13 -24.88
CA MET A 110 10.96 -0.63 -23.89
C MET A 110 11.11 0.08 -22.54
N ILE A 111 10.04 0.08 -21.76
CA ILE A 111 10.08 0.42 -20.34
C ILE A 111 9.91 -0.86 -19.52
N GLU A 112 10.80 -1.04 -18.56
CA GLU A 112 10.73 -2.06 -17.54
C GLU A 112 10.29 -1.41 -16.23
N ILE A 113 9.18 -1.89 -15.68
CA ILE A 113 8.62 -1.45 -14.40
C ILE A 113 8.90 -2.56 -13.39
N ILE A 114 9.63 -2.23 -12.31
CA ILE A 114 10.11 -3.20 -11.33
C ILE A 114 9.36 -3.00 -10.02
N PHE A 115 8.78 -4.08 -9.49
CA PHE A 115 8.12 -4.06 -8.20
C PHE A 115 9.01 -4.68 -7.10
N PRO A 116 8.89 -4.19 -5.85
CA PRO A 116 9.66 -4.72 -4.72
C PRO A 116 9.22 -6.13 -4.30
N ALA A 117 8.01 -6.55 -4.68
CA ALA A 117 7.43 -7.85 -4.35
C ALA A 117 6.60 -8.39 -5.52
N SER A 118 6.35 -9.70 -5.52
CA SER A 118 5.45 -10.33 -6.49
C SER A 118 4.00 -9.89 -6.25
N ILE A 119 3.35 -9.46 -7.32
CA ILE A 119 1.97 -8.99 -7.36
C ILE A 119 1.12 -10.06 -8.03
N PRO A 120 0.05 -10.52 -7.38
CA PRO A 120 -0.93 -11.41 -8.01
C PRO A 120 -1.57 -10.80 -9.26
N SER A 121 -1.71 -11.59 -10.32
CA SER A 121 -2.31 -11.17 -11.60
C SER A 121 -3.75 -10.63 -11.46
N TYR A 122 -4.52 -11.13 -10.48
CA TYR A 122 -5.88 -10.64 -10.25
C TYR A 122 -5.95 -9.15 -9.87
N LEU A 123 -4.84 -8.55 -9.43
CA LEU A 123 -4.75 -7.12 -9.12
C LEU A 123 -4.57 -6.26 -10.37
N ILE A 124 -4.25 -6.82 -11.53
CA ILE A 124 -4.08 -6.07 -12.79
C ILE A 124 -5.35 -5.27 -13.11
N LYS A 125 -6.54 -5.87 -12.92
CA LYS A 125 -7.83 -5.19 -13.13
C LYS A 125 -8.13 -4.07 -12.13
N GLU A 126 -7.43 -4.04 -11.00
CA GLU A 126 -7.56 -2.97 -10.00
C GLU A 126 -6.55 -1.84 -10.26
N LEU A 127 -5.45 -2.15 -10.95
CA LEU A 127 -4.38 -1.21 -11.29
C LEU A 127 -4.66 -0.49 -12.63
N PHE A 128 -5.01 -1.26 -13.67
CA PHE A 128 -5.22 -0.79 -15.04
C PHE A 128 -6.70 -0.79 -15.42
N HIS A 129 -7.05 0.03 -16.41
CA HIS A 129 -8.36 -0.03 -17.04
C HIS A 129 -8.45 -1.25 -17.96
N THR A 130 -9.42 -2.14 -17.73
CA THR A 130 -9.67 -3.31 -18.58
C THR A 130 -11.11 -3.78 -18.42
N ASP A 131 -11.73 -4.15 -19.54
CA ASP A 131 -13.06 -4.77 -19.57
C ASP A 131 -12.97 -6.31 -19.67
N ASP A 132 -11.77 -6.86 -19.80
CA ASP A 132 -11.55 -8.30 -19.92
C ASP A 132 -11.63 -8.99 -18.55
N SER A 133 -12.40 -10.08 -18.49
CA SER A 133 -12.38 -10.99 -17.36
C SER A 133 -11.10 -11.82 -17.38
N MET A 134 -10.03 -11.28 -16.82
CA MET A 134 -8.75 -11.97 -16.69
C MET A 134 -8.86 -13.16 -15.73
N LEU A 135 -8.69 -14.38 -16.25
CA LEU A 135 -8.78 -15.65 -15.49
C LEU A 135 -7.43 -16.36 -15.29
N ILE A 136 -6.33 -15.71 -15.64
CA ILE A 136 -4.99 -16.29 -15.52
C ILE A 136 -4.50 -16.11 -14.09
N ASP A 137 -4.41 -17.20 -13.32
CA ASP A 137 -3.82 -17.19 -11.97
C ASP A 137 -2.30 -17.26 -12.06
N SER A 138 -1.64 -16.14 -11.81
CA SER A 138 -0.18 -16.01 -11.84
C SER A 138 0.25 -14.86 -10.93
N GLN A 139 1.55 -14.62 -10.88
CA GLN A 139 2.16 -13.49 -10.18
C GLN A 139 3.22 -12.88 -11.06
N PHE A 140 3.46 -11.58 -10.92
CA PHE A 140 4.49 -10.88 -11.64
C PHE A 140 5.22 -9.93 -10.70
N ASN A 141 6.49 -9.65 -10.96
CA ASN A 141 7.22 -8.60 -10.25
C ASN A 141 7.84 -7.58 -11.21
N ARG A 142 7.72 -7.81 -12.51
CA ARG A 142 8.16 -6.91 -13.56
C ARG A 142 7.09 -6.79 -14.63
N ILE A 143 6.97 -5.59 -15.18
CA ILE A 143 6.16 -5.33 -16.36
C ILE A 143 7.09 -4.77 -17.43
N TYR A 144 7.06 -5.36 -18.62
CA TYR A 144 7.74 -4.82 -19.79
C TYR A 144 6.73 -4.21 -20.72
N LEU A 145 7.02 -3.01 -21.18
CA LEU A 145 6.16 -2.26 -22.07
C LEU A 145 6.94 -1.86 -23.31
N ILE A 146 6.54 -2.43 -24.43
CA ILE A 146 7.23 -2.32 -25.72
C ILE A 146 6.63 -1.14 -26.48
N ALA A 147 7.45 -0.13 -26.71
CA ALA A 147 7.04 1.12 -27.37
C ALA A 147 7.37 1.09 -28.87
N ASP A 148 6.95 0.04 -29.58
CA ASP A 148 7.22 -0.12 -31.01
C ASP A 148 5.96 0.19 -31.84
N LYS A 149 6.06 1.20 -32.71
CA LYS A 149 4.97 1.63 -33.61
C LYS A 149 4.60 0.57 -34.65
N ASN A 150 5.51 -0.37 -34.93
CA ASN A 150 5.25 -1.49 -35.85
C ASN A 150 4.53 -2.65 -35.16
N LEU A 151 4.53 -2.68 -33.82
CA LEU A 151 3.90 -3.73 -33.04
C LEU A 151 2.44 -3.35 -32.72
N THR A 152 1.51 -3.99 -33.44
CA THR A 152 0.07 -3.66 -33.33
C THR A 152 -0.65 -4.35 -32.18
N ASN A 153 -0.09 -5.40 -31.59
CA ASN A 153 -0.63 -6.11 -30.41
C ASN A 153 0.48 -6.63 -29.48
N ARG A 154 0.10 -7.11 -28.29
CA ARG A 154 1.01 -7.80 -27.34
C ARG A 154 2.18 -6.91 -26.87
N GLN A 155 1.89 -5.66 -26.56
CA GLN A 155 2.89 -4.66 -26.20
C GLN A 155 3.25 -4.66 -24.70
N ILE A 156 2.43 -5.26 -23.84
CA ILE A 156 2.70 -5.34 -22.40
C ILE A 156 2.89 -6.78 -21.97
N ILE A 157 3.91 -7.03 -21.15
CA ILE A 157 4.24 -8.36 -20.64
C ILE A 157 4.41 -8.27 -19.13
N PHE A 158 3.67 -9.10 -18.41
CA PHE A 158 3.77 -9.30 -16.97
C PHE A 158 4.62 -10.55 -16.74
N ASP A 159 5.85 -10.32 -16.27
CA ASP A 159 6.91 -11.32 -16.15
C ASP A 159 6.88 -11.96 -14.76
N ASN A 160 6.71 -13.27 -14.77
CA ASN A 160 6.77 -14.12 -13.60
C ASN A 160 8.19 -14.65 -13.47
N LYS A 161 8.92 -14.12 -12.50
CA LYS A 161 10.32 -14.47 -12.28
C LYS A 161 10.53 -15.90 -11.73
N ASN A 162 9.48 -16.63 -11.41
CA ASN A 162 9.60 -18.01 -10.93
C ASN A 162 9.75 -18.97 -12.12
N GLN A 163 10.59 -20.01 -11.96
CA GLN A 163 10.92 -20.95 -13.05
C GLN A 163 9.70 -21.67 -13.64
N ASP A 164 8.66 -21.93 -12.84
CA ASP A 164 7.40 -22.55 -13.29
C ASP A 164 6.26 -21.52 -13.44
N GLY A 165 6.62 -20.24 -13.48
CA GLY A 165 5.69 -19.13 -13.57
C GLY A 165 5.10 -18.96 -14.96
N ILE A 166 3.84 -18.53 -15.03
CA ILE A 166 3.18 -18.20 -16.31
C ILE A 166 3.31 -16.69 -16.53
N ASP A 167 4.03 -16.31 -17.58
CA ASP A 167 4.04 -14.93 -18.06
C ASP A 167 2.72 -14.60 -18.75
N ILE A 168 2.31 -13.35 -18.63
CA ILE A 168 1.07 -12.87 -19.24
C ILE A 168 1.41 -11.77 -20.22
N ARG A 169 0.86 -11.82 -21.43
CA ARG A 169 0.93 -10.72 -22.39
C ARG A 169 -0.44 -10.10 -22.59
N ALA A 170 -0.48 -8.80 -22.88
CA ALA A 170 -1.69 -8.11 -23.27
C ALA A 170 -1.40 -7.03 -24.31
N SER A 171 -2.46 -6.48 -24.87
CA SER A 171 -2.41 -5.39 -25.83
C SER A 171 -2.87 -4.08 -25.19
N ILE A 172 -2.34 -2.95 -25.68
CA ILE A 172 -2.67 -1.61 -25.19
C ILE A 172 -3.53 -0.90 -26.23
N GLN A 173 -4.65 -0.31 -25.80
CA GLN A 173 -5.48 0.52 -26.69
C GLN A 173 -4.73 1.80 -27.08
N ASN A 174 -4.94 2.28 -28.31
CA ASN A 174 -4.33 3.51 -28.82
C ASN A 174 -2.78 3.52 -28.78
N ILE A 175 -2.13 2.40 -29.17
CA ILE A 175 -0.67 2.25 -29.11
C ILE A 175 0.12 3.39 -29.77
N SER A 176 -0.40 4.04 -30.82
CA SER A 176 0.26 5.20 -31.43
C SER A 176 0.43 6.37 -30.45
N GLN A 177 -0.59 6.65 -29.61
CA GLN A 177 -0.52 7.71 -28.61
C GLN A 177 0.45 7.35 -27.48
N VAL A 178 0.49 6.07 -27.11
CA VAL A 178 1.42 5.52 -26.13
C VAL A 178 2.87 5.63 -26.62
N ALA A 179 3.13 5.27 -27.87
CA ALA A 179 4.46 5.42 -28.48
C ALA A 179 4.90 6.89 -28.54
N GLU A 180 3.99 7.80 -28.93
CA GLU A 180 4.28 9.24 -28.89
C GLU A 180 4.52 9.77 -27.48
N TYR A 181 3.80 9.25 -26.48
CA TYR A 181 4.04 9.58 -25.08
C TYR A 181 5.45 9.20 -24.66
N PHE A 182 5.91 8.00 -25.02
CA PHE A 182 7.29 7.57 -24.75
C PHE A 182 8.34 8.42 -25.44
N ASP A 183 8.11 8.84 -26.69
CA ASP A 183 9.03 9.74 -27.40
C ASP A 183 9.14 11.11 -26.71
N ARG A 184 8.08 11.56 -26.02
CA ARG A 184 8.10 12.82 -25.25
C ARG A 184 8.75 12.70 -23.89
N LEU A 185 8.87 11.51 -23.30
CA LEU A 185 9.43 11.37 -21.95
C LEU A 185 10.85 11.96 -21.85
N GLY A 186 11.71 11.71 -22.83
CA GLY A 186 13.07 12.26 -22.89
C GLY A 186 13.15 13.76 -23.18
N LEU A 187 12.04 14.41 -23.52
CA LEU A 187 11.96 15.86 -23.68
C LEU A 187 11.51 16.58 -22.40
N VAL A 188 10.81 15.86 -21.51
CA VAL A 188 10.13 16.42 -20.34
C VAL A 188 10.84 16.06 -19.04
N HIS A 189 11.53 14.92 -18.99
CA HIS A 189 12.14 14.40 -17.77
C HIS A 189 13.65 14.22 -17.91
N ASP A 190 14.35 14.44 -16.79
CA ASP A 190 15.78 14.21 -16.69
C ASP A 190 16.06 12.74 -16.36
N PHE A 191 16.87 12.10 -17.19
CA PHE A 191 17.31 10.72 -16.99
C PHE A 191 18.75 10.62 -16.50
N THR A 192 18.99 9.60 -15.67
CA THR A 192 20.32 9.22 -15.20
C THR A 192 20.70 7.86 -15.80
N PRO A 193 21.90 7.72 -16.39
CA PRO A 193 22.37 6.44 -16.90
C PRO A 193 22.48 5.39 -15.79
N LEU A 194 22.02 4.18 -16.07
CA LEU A 194 22.06 3.02 -15.17
C LEU A 194 23.09 1.99 -15.63
N LEU A 195 23.59 1.21 -14.68
CA LEU A 195 24.40 0.02 -14.89
C LEU A 195 23.58 -1.19 -14.45
N SER A 196 23.59 -2.24 -15.28
CA SER A 196 23.05 -3.55 -14.91
C SER A 196 24.09 -4.34 -14.13
N ILE A 197 23.70 -4.85 -12.96
CA ILE A 197 24.48 -5.75 -12.13
C ILE A 197 23.72 -7.07 -12.03
N GLU A 198 24.36 -8.15 -12.45
CA GLU A 198 23.84 -9.48 -12.26
C GLU A 198 24.32 -10.06 -10.92
N VAL A 199 23.37 -10.47 -10.09
CA VAL A 199 23.64 -11.18 -8.84
C VAL A 199 23.13 -12.62 -9.02
N ASN A 200 24.03 -13.58 -8.82
CA ASN A 200 23.75 -15.03 -8.89
C ASN A 200 23.13 -15.50 -10.22
N ASN A 201 23.49 -14.88 -11.36
CA ASN A 201 23.09 -15.27 -12.72
C ASN A 201 21.56 -15.32 -12.99
N GLN A 202 20.74 -14.78 -12.09
CA GLN A 202 19.27 -14.82 -12.23
C GLN A 202 18.62 -13.45 -11.95
N ASN A 203 19.30 -12.57 -11.21
CA ASN A 203 18.74 -11.28 -10.81
C ASN A 203 19.56 -10.12 -11.37
N LYS A 204 18.99 -9.41 -12.34
CA LYS A 204 19.48 -8.10 -12.81
C LYS A 204 18.99 -6.99 -11.87
N PHE A 205 19.92 -6.19 -11.38
CA PHE A 205 19.69 -4.98 -10.58
C PHE A 205 20.26 -3.78 -11.32
N TYR A 206 19.57 -2.64 -11.24
CA TYR A 206 20.00 -1.43 -11.93
C TYR A 206 20.42 -0.37 -10.93
N ILE A 207 21.65 0.11 -11.04
CA ILE A 207 22.17 1.18 -10.19
C ILE A 207 22.60 2.39 -11.03
N PRO A 208 22.49 3.62 -10.51
CA PRO A 208 23.06 4.79 -11.19
C PRO A 208 24.56 4.61 -11.45
N ASN A 209 24.99 4.87 -12.69
CA ASN A 209 26.41 4.85 -13.05
C ASN A 209 27.23 5.86 -12.23
N GLN A 210 26.60 6.98 -11.87
CA GLN A 210 27.18 8.00 -11.01
C GLN A 210 26.28 8.20 -9.78
N PRO A 211 26.53 7.46 -8.68
CA PRO A 211 25.70 7.58 -7.49
C PRO A 211 25.93 8.94 -6.82
N ASN A 212 24.85 9.69 -6.61
CA ASN A 212 24.88 10.86 -5.73
C ASN A 212 24.85 10.39 -4.28
N ILE A 213 26.02 10.32 -3.63
CA ILE A 213 26.19 9.82 -2.26
C ILE A 213 25.69 10.84 -1.21
N ASN A 214 25.21 12.02 -1.63
CA ASN A 214 24.59 12.98 -0.72
C ASN A 214 23.24 12.42 -0.23
N GLY A 215 23.28 11.68 0.88
CA GLY A 215 22.09 11.10 1.51
C GLY A 215 21.06 12.16 1.88
N LYS A 216 19.78 11.82 1.69
CA LYS A 216 18.67 12.66 2.15
C LYS A 216 18.68 12.71 3.68
N LYS A 217 18.54 13.91 4.26
CA LYS A 217 18.33 14.06 5.71
C LYS A 217 16.86 13.76 6.01
N PHE A 218 16.60 12.78 6.87
CA PHE A 218 15.26 12.44 7.29
C PHE A 218 14.92 13.16 8.60
N ARG A 219 13.71 13.69 8.69
CA ARG A 219 13.11 14.14 9.94
C ARG A 219 12.13 13.06 10.39
N TYR A 220 12.32 12.53 11.59
CA TYR A 220 11.41 11.57 12.19
C TYR A 220 10.60 12.25 13.29
N GLN A 221 9.36 11.79 13.45
CA GLN A 221 8.53 12.09 14.61
C GLN A 221 8.18 10.75 15.25
N THR A 222 8.40 10.64 16.55
CA THR A 222 7.99 9.46 17.31
C THR A 222 6.55 9.66 17.76
N PHE A 223 5.69 8.68 17.47
CA PHE A 223 4.34 8.62 18.00
C PHE A 223 4.38 7.92 19.36
N ASN A 224 3.65 8.44 20.35
CA ASN A 224 3.51 7.77 21.63
C ASN A 224 2.51 6.60 21.47
N LEU A 225 2.99 5.38 21.69
CA LEU A 225 2.23 4.14 21.58
C LEU A 225 1.28 3.91 22.77
N ASP A 226 1.39 4.71 23.84
CA ASP A 226 0.50 4.66 25.00
C ASP A 226 -0.91 5.23 24.70
N SER A 227 -1.19 5.64 23.46
CA SER A 227 -2.51 6.12 23.07
C SER A 227 -3.51 4.97 23.13
N THR A 228 -4.50 5.09 24.00
CA THR A 228 -5.72 4.26 24.05
C THR A 228 -6.41 4.15 22.68
N ASP A 229 -6.15 5.10 21.77
CA ASP A 229 -6.63 5.14 20.39
C ASP A 229 -6.32 3.86 19.59
N PHE A 230 -5.15 3.25 19.79
CA PHE A 230 -4.86 1.96 19.10
C PHE A 230 -5.72 0.83 19.66
N GLN A 231 -5.98 0.84 20.97
CA GLN A 231 -6.82 -0.18 21.58
C GLN A 231 -8.26 -0.08 21.07
N THR A 232 -8.77 1.14 20.90
CA THR A 232 -10.12 1.36 20.37
C THR A 232 -10.24 1.04 18.88
N VAL A 233 -9.14 1.14 18.10
CA VAL A 233 -9.08 0.74 16.68
C VAL A 233 -9.04 -0.78 16.53
N PHE A 234 -8.16 -1.46 17.27
CA PHE A 234 -7.91 -2.89 17.08
C PHE A 234 -8.92 -3.77 17.81
N PHE A 235 -9.56 -3.28 18.87
CA PHE A 235 -10.48 -4.06 19.68
C PHE A 235 -11.89 -3.47 19.64
N PRO A 236 -12.90 -4.21 19.17
CA PRO A 236 -14.30 -3.77 19.19
C PRO A 236 -14.85 -3.46 20.59
N LYS A 237 -14.20 -3.97 21.64
CA LYS A 237 -14.56 -3.77 23.06
C LYS A 237 -13.29 -3.43 23.87
N PRO A 238 -12.76 -2.21 23.74
CA PRO A 238 -11.49 -1.82 24.38
C PRO A 238 -11.57 -1.90 25.92
N ALA A 239 -12.75 -1.65 26.50
CA ALA A 239 -12.99 -1.75 27.94
C ALA A 239 -12.78 -3.17 28.54
N ASN A 240 -12.76 -4.21 27.71
CA ASN A 240 -12.56 -5.60 28.16
C ASN A 240 -11.11 -6.09 27.98
N ILE A 241 -10.20 -5.21 27.55
CA ILE A 241 -8.79 -5.56 27.42
C ILE A 241 -8.17 -5.64 28.82
N VAL A 242 -7.59 -6.79 29.14
CA VAL A 242 -6.88 -7.02 30.40
C VAL A 242 -5.43 -7.39 30.11
N SER A 243 -4.47 -6.71 30.74
CA SER A 243 -3.07 -7.15 30.69
C SER A 243 -2.88 -8.26 31.72
N SER A 244 -2.65 -9.49 31.27
CA SER A 244 -2.17 -10.54 32.16
C SER A 244 -0.64 -10.55 32.12
N PRO A 245 0.07 -10.34 33.24
CA PRO A 245 1.50 -10.60 33.29
C PRO A 245 1.70 -12.11 33.09
N ASN A 246 2.30 -12.48 31.96
CA ASN A 246 2.63 -13.86 31.68
C ASN A 246 3.74 -14.31 32.64
N PHE A 247 3.41 -15.14 33.64
CA PHE A 247 4.38 -15.66 34.61
C PHE A 247 5.25 -16.79 34.03
N ASP A 248 4.89 -17.35 32.87
CA ASP A 248 5.60 -18.46 32.22
C ASP A 248 6.53 -17.99 31.09
N GLY A 249 7.37 -17.01 31.39
CA GLY A 249 8.60 -16.79 30.63
C GLY A 249 9.63 -17.85 31.00
N GLY A 250 9.68 -18.93 30.22
CA GLY A 250 10.66 -20.00 30.35
C GLY A 250 12.10 -19.49 30.35
N GLY A 251 12.91 -20.05 31.25
CA GLY A 251 14.37 -19.94 31.24
C GLY A 251 15.03 -20.88 30.25
#